data_AF-A0A497L5Y2-F1
#
_entry.id   AF-A0A497L5Y2-F1
#
_cell.length_a   1.000
_cell.length_b   1.000
_cell.length_c   1.000
_cell.angle_alpha   90.00
_cell.angle_beta   90.00
_cell.angle_gamma   90.00
#
_symmetry.space_group_name_H-M   'P 1'
#
loop_
_entity.id
_entity.type
_entity.pdbx_description
1 polymer ?
#
loop_
_entity_poly.entity_id
_entity_poly.type
_entity_poly.pdbx_seq_one_letter_code
_entity_poly.pdbx_strand_id
1 'polypeptide(L)'
;MKDWREVKEAIERDIDRIWWEEPEEVTKSKLGIFPSGAGVGGQVLGNLFFQVADTQAMGWWTAEPAMKYAFEDPTFTVEHCKRMWKYITLHMAKLMGDVDPPGCPAPWLNLPKLKEFAEDIVESFPSIKTKEELRDLLWSWFNYVNCLNRWFFLIFPWHLGEMFPLMTRERIEKLQRFMEPRPE
;
A
#
# COMPACT_ATOMS: atom_id res chain seq x y z
N MET A 1 24.63 9.02 5.99
CA MET A 1 23.71 9.90 5.24
C MET A 1 23.67 9.35 3.83
N LYS A 2 22.49 8.92 3.34
CA LYS A 2 22.34 8.37 1.99
C LYS A 2 22.23 9.49 0.96
N ASP A 3 22.75 9.28 -0.25
CA ASP A 3 22.45 10.16 -1.39
C ASP A 3 21.09 9.79 -1.98
N TRP A 4 20.24 10.77 -2.26
CA TRP A 4 18.90 10.52 -2.78
C TRP A 4 18.90 9.83 -4.14
N ARG A 5 19.95 10.00 -4.96
CA ARG A 5 20.08 9.36 -6.27
C ARG A 5 20.32 7.87 -6.13
N GLU A 6 21.15 7.46 -5.18
CA GLU A 6 21.41 6.03 -4.91
C GLU A 6 20.13 5.33 -4.41
N VAL A 7 19.35 6.01 -3.58
CA VAL A 7 18.03 5.51 -3.11
C VAL A 7 17.06 5.40 -4.28
N LYS A 8 16.97 6.43 -5.13
CA LYS A 8 16.14 6.42 -6.34
C LYS A 8 16.50 5.24 -7.25
N GLU A 9 17.78 5.06 -7.54
CA GLU A 9 18.26 3.94 -8.37
C GLU A 9 17.96 2.57 -7.76
N ALA A 10 18.06 2.43 -6.44
CA ALA A 10 17.70 1.18 -5.76
C ALA A 10 16.21 0.86 -5.89
N ILE A 11 15.35 1.87 -5.77
CA ILE A 11 13.91 1.74 -6.00
C ILE A 11 13.65 1.35 -7.45
N GLU A 12 14.25 2.04 -8.42
CA GLU A 12 14.04 1.77 -9.85
C GLU A 12 14.50 0.37 -10.26
N ARG A 13 15.63 -0.11 -9.73
CA ARG A 13 16.06 -1.51 -9.95
C ARG A 13 15.05 -2.52 -9.41
N ASP A 14 14.41 -2.24 -8.27
CA ASP A 14 13.40 -3.16 -7.73
C ASP A 14 12.08 -3.07 -8.49
N ILE A 15 11.71 -1.88 -9.00
CA ILE A 15 10.60 -1.73 -9.95
C ILE A 15 10.83 -2.63 -11.16
N ASP A 16 11.99 -2.56 -11.81
CA ASP A 16 12.32 -3.40 -12.97
C ASP A 16 12.19 -4.90 -12.66
N ARG A 17 12.65 -5.32 -11.47
CA ARG A 17 12.52 -6.71 -11.00
C ARG A 17 11.06 -7.16 -10.90
N ILE A 18 10.17 -6.30 -10.40
CA ILE A 18 8.78 -6.66 -10.08
C ILE A 18 7.77 -6.18 -11.13
N TRP A 19 8.21 -5.57 -12.22
CA TRP A 19 7.27 -4.93 -13.14
C TRP A 19 6.39 -5.96 -13.88
N TRP A 20 6.99 -7.05 -14.33
CA TRP A 20 6.32 -8.14 -15.05
C TRP A 20 6.26 -9.45 -14.28
N GLU A 21 7.17 -9.64 -13.33
CA GLU A 21 7.25 -10.86 -12.52
C GLU A 21 6.67 -10.61 -11.13
N GLU A 22 5.81 -11.52 -10.67
CA GLU A 22 5.20 -11.42 -9.34
C GLU A 22 6.30 -11.51 -8.27
N PRO A 23 6.41 -10.54 -7.35
CA PRO A 23 7.41 -10.60 -6.29
C PRO A 23 7.07 -11.67 -5.24
N GLU A 24 8.10 -12.28 -4.66
CA GLU A 24 7.97 -13.34 -3.64
C GLU A 24 7.10 -12.91 -2.45
N GLU A 25 7.18 -11.64 -2.06
CA GLU A 25 6.37 -11.02 -1.01
C GLU A 25 4.85 -11.13 -1.31
N VAL A 26 4.49 -10.92 -2.58
CA VAL A 26 3.10 -11.06 -3.05
C VAL A 26 2.72 -12.53 -3.12
N THR A 27 3.59 -13.40 -3.64
CA THR A 27 3.34 -14.86 -3.68
C THR A 27 3.07 -15.42 -2.29
N LYS A 28 3.87 -15.06 -1.28
CA LYS A 28 3.65 -15.46 0.12
C LYS A 28 2.27 -15.03 0.60
N SER A 29 1.91 -13.78 0.35
CA SER A 29 0.62 -13.22 0.76
C SER A 29 -0.56 -13.93 0.08
N LYS A 30 -0.48 -14.17 -1.23
CA LYS A 30 -1.46 -14.95 -2.02
C LYS A 30 -1.66 -16.36 -1.47
N LEU A 31 -0.59 -17.00 -1.01
CA LEU A 31 -0.63 -18.34 -0.42
C LEU A 31 -1.01 -18.35 1.07
N GLY A 32 -1.27 -17.18 1.67
CA GLY A 32 -1.58 -17.03 3.09
C GLY A 32 -0.40 -17.29 4.04
N ILE A 33 0.82 -17.20 3.53
CA ILE A 33 2.06 -17.40 4.30
C ILE A 33 2.49 -16.06 4.88
N PHE A 34 2.31 -15.89 6.19
CA PHE A 34 2.78 -14.72 6.95
C PHE A 34 3.67 -15.20 8.11
N PRO A 35 5.00 -15.27 7.93
CA PRO A 35 5.91 -15.74 8.98
C PRO A 35 5.91 -14.85 10.23
N SER A 36 5.38 -13.63 10.12
CA SER A 36 5.12 -12.71 11.23
C SER A 36 4.06 -13.20 12.21
N GLY A 37 3.22 -14.15 11.79
CA GLY A 37 2.00 -14.53 12.50
C GLY A 37 0.81 -13.62 12.24
N ALA A 38 0.91 -12.66 11.30
CA ALA A 38 -0.19 -11.77 10.96
C ALA A 38 -1.42 -12.54 10.47
N GLY A 39 -2.54 -12.32 11.14
CA GLY A 39 -3.83 -12.94 10.81
C GLY A 39 -4.75 -12.91 12.01
N VAL A 40 -6.02 -12.57 11.77
CA VAL A 40 -7.04 -12.50 12.83
C VAL A 40 -8.06 -13.61 12.59
N GLY A 41 -8.30 -14.46 13.58
CA GLY A 41 -9.27 -15.56 13.47
C GLY A 41 -8.85 -16.68 12.52
N GLY A 42 -7.53 -16.90 12.35
CA GLY A 42 -7.00 -17.99 11.53
C GLY A 42 -7.13 -17.80 10.02
N GLN A 43 -7.27 -16.56 9.56
CA GLN A 43 -7.42 -16.21 8.14
C GLN A 43 -6.60 -14.97 7.75
N VAL A 44 -6.40 -14.78 6.45
CA VAL A 44 -5.54 -13.71 5.87
C VAL A 44 -6.29 -12.73 4.96
N LEU A 45 -7.61 -12.83 4.81
CA LEU A 45 -8.41 -11.91 3.99
C LEU A 45 -8.21 -10.46 4.43
N GLY A 46 -8.17 -10.23 5.74
CA GLY A 46 -7.86 -8.91 6.30
C GLY A 46 -6.48 -8.40 5.87
N ASN A 47 -5.45 -9.26 5.92
CA ASN A 47 -4.10 -8.91 5.50
C ASN A 47 -4.06 -8.52 4.02
N LEU A 48 -4.69 -9.32 3.15
CA LEU A 48 -4.78 -9.04 1.71
C LEU A 48 -5.52 -7.72 1.45
N PHE A 49 -6.59 -7.45 2.21
CA PHE A 49 -7.33 -6.20 2.11
C PHE A 49 -6.46 -4.99 2.48
N PHE A 50 -5.73 -5.05 3.60
CA PHE A 50 -4.81 -3.98 3.99
C PHE A 50 -3.66 -3.80 3.00
N GLN A 51 -3.10 -4.87 2.43
CA GLN A 51 -2.07 -4.76 1.40
C GLN A 51 -2.58 -4.03 0.14
N VAL A 52 -3.83 -4.26 -0.28
CA VAL A 52 -4.45 -3.48 -1.37
C VAL A 52 -4.70 -2.03 -0.94
N ALA A 53 -5.36 -1.83 0.20
CA ALA A 53 -5.82 -0.52 0.63
C ALA A 53 -4.67 0.43 0.99
N ASP A 54 -3.67 -0.05 1.73
CA ASP A 54 -2.58 0.80 2.20
C ASP A 54 -1.59 1.15 1.07
N THR A 55 -1.36 0.21 0.13
CA THR A 55 -0.59 0.53 -1.08
C THR A 55 -1.35 1.48 -2.00
N GLN A 56 -2.68 1.36 -2.09
CA GLN A 56 -3.51 2.33 -2.82
C GLN A 56 -3.45 3.73 -2.17
N ALA A 57 -3.57 3.79 -0.84
CA ALA A 57 -3.51 5.04 -0.07
C ALA A 57 -2.15 5.75 -0.21
N MET A 58 -1.04 5.01 -0.08
CA MET A 58 0.32 5.56 -0.28
C MET A 58 0.62 5.89 -1.74
N GLY A 59 0.01 5.19 -2.68
CA GLY A 59 0.15 5.44 -4.10
C GLY A 59 -0.84 6.48 -4.59
N TRP A 60 -1.54 6.12 -5.66
CA TRP A 60 -2.35 7.00 -6.48
C TRP A 60 -3.59 7.62 -5.80
N TRP A 61 -4.06 7.11 -4.66
CA TRP A 61 -5.31 7.59 -4.04
C TRP A 61 -5.13 8.79 -3.10
N THR A 62 -4.09 8.81 -2.25
CA THR A 62 -3.95 9.83 -1.20
C THR A 62 -2.59 10.49 -1.17
N ALA A 63 -1.51 9.75 -0.89
CA ALA A 63 -0.22 10.37 -0.65
C ALA A 63 0.41 10.95 -1.94
N GLU A 64 0.31 10.25 -3.08
CA GLU A 64 0.83 10.78 -4.35
C GLU A 64 0.13 12.08 -4.78
N PRO A 65 -1.22 12.15 -4.85
CA PRO A 65 -1.92 13.41 -5.16
C PRO A 65 -1.57 14.54 -4.17
N ALA A 66 -1.56 14.24 -2.86
CA ALA A 66 -1.26 15.25 -1.85
C ALA A 66 0.14 15.84 -2.02
N MET A 67 1.14 15.00 -2.32
CA MET A 67 2.49 15.47 -2.60
C MET A 67 2.58 16.27 -3.89
N LYS A 68 1.88 15.88 -4.97
CA LYS A 68 1.82 16.65 -6.22
C LYS A 68 1.35 18.08 -5.98
N TYR A 69 0.26 18.27 -5.23
CA TYR A 69 -0.22 19.60 -4.88
C TYR A 69 0.76 20.37 -3.99
N ALA A 70 1.37 19.71 -3.00
CA ALA A 70 2.35 20.35 -2.12
C ALA A 70 3.62 20.83 -2.87
N PHE A 71 4.01 20.12 -3.93
CA PHE A 71 5.13 20.53 -4.75
C PHE A 71 4.85 21.80 -5.57
N GLU A 72 3.63 21.95 -6.09
CA GLU A 72 3.22 23.10 -6.90
C GLU A 72 2.88 24.34 -6.06
N ASP A 73 2.56 24.16 -4.78
CA ASP A 73 2.21 25.27 -3.90
C ASP A 73 3.47 26.06 -3.46
N PRO A 74 3.59 27.36 -3.83
CA PRO A 74 4.77 28.17 -3.53
C PRO A 74 4.94 28.49 -2.04
N THR A 75 3.91 28.27 -1.21
CA THR A 75 3.97 28.49 0.25
C THR A 75 4.68 27.35 0.98
N PHE A 76 4.75 26.15 0.38
CA PHE A 76 5.53 25.05 0.92
C PHE A 76 7.01 25.16 0.52
N THR A 77 7.91 24.89 1.45
CA THR A 77 9.35 24.71 1.19
C THR A 77 9.64 23.22 0.99
N VAL A 78 10.84 22.88 0.50
CA VAL A 78 11.27 21.47 0.43
C VAL A 78 11.20 20.77 1.81
N GLU A 79 11.51 21.48 2.90
CA GLU A 79 11.42 20.95 4.26
C GLU A 79 9.97 20.68 4.70
N HIS A 80 9.01 21.51 4.25
CA HIS A 80 7.59 21.20 4.44
C HIS A 80 7.19 19.93 3.69
N CYS A 81 7.60 19.80 2.43
CA CYS A 81 7.30 18.60 1.62
C CYS A 81 7.91 17.32 2.22
N LYS A 82 9.16 17.37 2.71
CA LYS A 82 9.82 16.24 3.40
C LYS A 82 9.03 15.79 4.63
N ARG A 83 8.63 16.74 5.48
CA ARG A 83 7.82 16.47 6.67
C ARG A 83 6.46 15.88 6.31
N MET A 84 5.78 16.48 5.33
CA MET A 84 4.47 16.03 4.86
C MET A 84 4.53 14.59 4.36
N TRP A 85 5.46 14.26 3.46
CA TRP A 85 5.63 12.89 2.98
C TRP A 85 5.90 11.91 4.12
N LYS A 86 6.79 12.27 5.06
CA LYS A 86 7.10 11.42 6.21
C LYS A 86 5.85 11.13 7.05
N TYR A 87 5.01 12.13 7.31
CA TYR A 87 3.82 11.97 8.15
C TYR A 87 2.74 11.12 7.47
N ILE A 88 2.53 11.32 6.18
CA ILE A 88 1.48 10.60 5.46
C ILE A 88 1.91 9.19 5.04
N THR A 89 3.21 8.92 4.80
CA THR A 89 3.66 7.67 4.17
C THR A 89 4.38 6.73 5.14
N LEU A 90 5.33 7.23 5.94
CA LEU A 90 6.32 6.38 6.61
C LEU A 90 5.67 5.36 7.56
N HIS A 91 4.64 5.77 8.29
CA HIS A 91 3.97 4.90 9.27
C HIS A 91 3.25 3.71 8.60
N MET A 92 2.67 3.89 7.41
CA MET A 92 2.06 2.80 6.64
C MET A 92 3.11 1.82 6.12
N ALA A 93 4.22 2.33 5.58
CA ALA A 93 5.32 1.48 5.13
C ALA A 93 5.92 0.66 6.29
N LYS A 94 6.08 1.28 7.46
CA LYS A 94 6.48 0.63 8.71
C LYS A 94 5.51 -0.44 9.14
N LEU A 95 4.22 -0.14 9.23
CA LEU A 95 3.19 -1.12 9.60
C LEU A 95 3.27 -2.38 8.73
N MET A 96 3.57 -2.24 7.43
CA MET A 96 3.62 -3.39 6.52
C MET A 96 4.94 -4.17 6.55
N GLY A 97 6.04 -3.55 6.98
CA GLY A 97 7.39 -4.11 6.86
C GLY A 97 8.20 -4.23 8.14
N ASP A 98 7.75 -3.67 9.27
CA ASP A 98 8.43 -3.75 10.56
C ASP A 98 8.31 -5.14 11.21
N VAL A 99 9.21 -5.36 12.17
CA VAL A 99 9.32 -6.57 13.01
C VAL A 99 9.34 -6.15 14.48
N ASP A 100 8.88 -7.04 15.37
CA ASP A 100 8.92 -6.85 16.83
C ASP A 100 9.17 -8.19 17.55
N PRO A 101 10.41 -8.73 17.52
CA PRO A 101 10.69 -10.03 18.13
C PRO A 101 10.55 -10.00 19.67
N PRO A 102 10.05 -11.08 20.29
CA PRO A 102 9.67 -12.35 19.68
C PRO A 102 8.24 -12.39 19.12
N GLY A 103 7.42 -11.34 19.33
CA GLY A 103 6.00 -11.33 18.97
C GLY A 103 5.72 -11.28 17.47
N CYS A 104 6.61 -10.64 16.70
CA CYS A 104 6.55 -10.50 15.26
C CYS A 104 7.97 -10.72 14.68
N PRO A 105 8.40 -11.97 14.44
CA PRO A 105 9.78 -12.29 14.07
C PRO A 105 10.13 -12.01 12.61
N ALA A 106 9.15 -11.62 11.79
CA ALA A 106 9.28 -11.34 10.37
C ALA A 106 8.36 -10.17 9.96
N PRO A 107 8.56 -9.53 8.80
CA PRO A 107 7.81 -8.34 8.40
C PRO A 107 6.30 -8.54 8.48
N TRP A 108 5.61 -7.67 9.23
CA TRP A 108 4.20 -7.87 9.60
C TRP A 108 3.30 -8.29 8.42
N LEU A 109 3.30 -7.53 7.32
CA LEU A 109 2.54 -7.84 6.10
C LEU A 109 3.45 -8.22 4.92
N ASN A 110 4.55 -8.93 5.19
CA ASN A 110 5.49 -9.46 4.19
C ASN A 110 6.21 -8.41 3.32
N LEU A 111 6.19 -7.12 3.66
CA LEU A 111 6.74 -6.05 2.80
C LEU A 111 8.00 -5.36 3.38
N PRO A 112 9.12 -6.09 3.61
CA PRO A 112 10.33 -5.50 4.18
C PRO A 112 10.94 -4.41 3.30
N LYS A 113 10.99 -4.62 1.98
CA LYS A 113 11.57 -3.65 1.03
C LYS A 113 10.79 -2.33 0.96
N LEU A 114 9.47 -2.40 1.11
CA LEU A 114 8.63 -1.20 1.16
C LEU A 114 9.00 -0.32 2.36
N LYS A 115 9.20 -0.94 3.53
CA LYS A 115 9.71 -0.23 4.71
C LYS A 115 11.13 0.29 4.47
N GLU A 116 12.04 -0.57 4.01
CA GLU A 116 13.43 -0.21 3.75
C GLU A 116 13.55 1.01 2.85
N PHE A 117 12.88 1.01 1.68
CA PHE A 117 12.88 2.17 0.80
C PHE A 117 12.24 3.40 1.44
N ALA A 118 11.20 3.25 2.25
CA ALA A 118 10.61 4.40 2.95
C ALA A 118 11.57 5.01 3.97
N GLU A 119 12.32 4.18 4.71
CA GLU A 119 13.33 4.62 5.67
C GLU A 119 14.52 5.26 4.94
N ASP A 120 14.97 4.68 3.84
CA ASP A 120 16.06 5.19 3.00
C ASP A 120 15.78 6.56 2.42
N ILE A 121 14.53 6.80 1.99
CA ILE A 121 14.08 8.13 1.55
C ILE A 121 14.23 9.14 2.70
N VAL A 122 13.81 8.80 3.92
CA VAL A 122 13.96 9.70 5.08
C VAL A 122 15.43 9.93 5.41
N GLU A 123 16.26 8.90 5.35
CA GLU A 123 17.70 9.01 5.58
C GLU A 123 18.42 9.85 4.52
N SER A 124 17.88 9.93 3.29
CA SER A 124 18.43 10.75 2.21
C SER A 124 17.95 12.20 2.24
N PHE A 125 16.94 12.55 3.05
CA PHE A 125 16.44 13.93 3.17
C PHE A 125 17.50 15.02 3.36
N PRO A 126 18.60 14.83 4.13
CA PRO A 126 19.64 15.84 4.23
C PRO A 126 20.38 16.12 2.91
N SER A 127 20.43 15.15 1.98
CA SER A 127 21.06 15.31 0.66
C SER A 127 20.20 16.09 -0.34
N ILE A 128 18.88 16.14 -0.13
CA ILE A 128 17.90 16.80 -1.00
C ILE A 128 17.82 18.29 -0.68
N LYS A 129 18.02 19.16 -1.68
CA LYS A 129 18.08 20.62 -1.55
C LYS A 129 16.88 21.33 -2.17
N THR A 130 16.23 20.74 -3.16
CA THR A 130 15.10 21.39 -3.86
C THR A 130 13.86 20.52 -3.93
N LYS A 131 12.71 21.14 -4.25
CA LYS A 131 11.46 20.40 -4.47
C LYS A 131 11.55 19.48 -5.67
N GLU A 132 12.31 19.87 -6.69
CA GLU A 132 12.51 19.11 -7.92
C GLU A 132 13.25 17.81 -7.63
N GLU A 133 14.31 17.86 -6.82
CA GLU A 133 15.03 16.65 -6.39
C GLU A 133 14.15 15.71 -5.55
N LEU A 134 13.36 16.27 -4.62
CA LEU A 134 12.42 15.47 -3.84
C LEU A 134 11.33 14.85 -4.74
N ARG A 135 10.80 15.63 -5.69
CA ARG A 135 9.80 15.19 -6.65
C ARG A 135 10.32 14.06 -7.52
N ASP A 136 11.57 14.13 -7.96
CA ASP A 136 12.23 13.10 -8.78
C ASP A 136 12.40 11.78 -8.01
N LEU A 137 12.92 11.84 -6.77
CA LEU A 137 12.98 10.66 -5.90
C LEU A 137 11.58 10.07 -5.64
N LEU A 138 10.62 10.91 -5.26
CA LEU A 138 9.29 10.44 -4.90
C LEU A 138 8.50 9.92 -6.10
N TRP A 139 8.80 10.37 -7.32
CA TRP A 139 8.23 9.80 -8.53
C TRP A 139 8.55 8.29 -8.64
N SER A 140 9.80 7.90 -8.41
CA SER A 140 10.19 6.48 -8.40
C SER A 140 9.53 5.73 -7.24
N TRP A 141 9.47 6.32 -6.04
CA TRP A 141 8.72 5.74 -4.91
C TRP A 141 7.25 5.46 -5.25
N PHE A 142 6.54 6.44 -5.80
CA PHE A 142 5.11 6.25 -6.12
C PHE A 142 4.91 5.22 -7.23
N ASN A 143 5.80 5.14 -8.22
CA ASN A 143 5.76 4.06 -9.20
C ASN A 143 5.97 2.68 -8.58
N TYR A 144 6.89 2.55 -7.63
CA TYR A 144 7.11 1.30 -6.90
C TYR A 144 5.87 0.89 -6.11
N VAL A 145 5.30 1.80 -5.32
CA VAL A 145 4.08 1.53 -4.55
C VAL A 145 2.91 1.18 -5.46
N ASN A 146 2.72 1.92 -6.57
CA ASN A 146 1.68 1.64 -7.55
C ASN A 146 1.92 0.29 -8.26
N CYS A 147 3.17 -0.12 -8.47
CA CYS A 147 3.50 -1.44 -9.00
C CYS A 147 3.12 -2.57 -8.03
N LEU A 148 3.48 -2.44 -6.76
CA LEU A 148 3.03 -3.36 -5.71
C LEU A 148 1.51 -3.41 -5.61
N ASN A 149 0.84 -2.24 -5.64
CA ASN A 149 -0.62 -2.16 -5.58
C ASN A 149 -1.28 -2.95 -6.72
N ARG A 150 -0.77 -2.87 -7.94
CA ARG A 150 -1.28 -3.67 -9.08
C ARG A 150 -1.20 -5.17 -8.82
N TRP A 151 -0.10 -5.64 -8.25
CA TRP A 151 0.04 -7.05 -7.88
C TRP A 151 -0.93 -7.48 -6.78
N PHE A 152 -1.04 -6.70 -5.70
CA PHE A 152 -1.99 -7.00 -4.65
C PHE A 152 -3.44 -6.93 -5.13
N PHE A 153 -3.76 -5.98 -6.00
CA PHE A 153 -5.06 -5.90 -6.63
C PHE A 153 -5.34 -7.13 -7.50
N LEU A 154 -4.35 -7.63 -8.25
CA LEU A 154 -4.51 -8.82 -9.09
C LEU A 154 -4.79 -10.08 -8.28
N ILE A 155 -4.08 -10.27 -7.17
CA ILE A 155 -4.18 -11.48 -6.35
C ILE A 155 -5.31 -11.43 -5.31
N PHE A 156 -5.88 -10.25 -5.05
CA PHE A 156 -6.99 -10.12 -4.11
C PHE A 156 -8.19 -10.98 -4.57
N PRO A 157 -8.83 -11.75 -3.67
CA PRO A 157 -9.85 -12.72 -4.04
C PRO A 157 -11.22 -12.05 -4.33
N TRP A 158 -11.31 -11.28 -5.42
CA TRP A 158 -12.51 -10.53 -5.80
C TRP A 158 -13.76 -11.39 -6.00
N HIS A 159 -13.58 -12.68 -6.32
CA HIS A 159 -14.68 -13.64 -6.47
C HIS A 159 -15.51 -13.81 -5.18
N LEU A 160 -14.96 -13.47 -4.00
CA LEU A 160 -15.74 -13.42 -2.75
C LEU A 160 -16.92 -12.43 -2.83
N GLY A 161 -16.86 -11.45 -3.74
CA GLY A 161 -17.96 -10.53 -4.01
C GLY A 161 -19.26 -11.22 -4.47
N GLU A 162 -19.17 -12.44 -5.02
CA GLU A 162 -20.37 -13.24 -5.37
C GLU A 162 -21.24 -13.58 -4.16
N MET A 163 -20.65 -13.62 -2.96
CA MET A 163 -21.38 -13.82 -1.70
C MET A 163 -22.09 -12.56 -1.22
N PHE A 164 -21.81 -11.40 -1.81
CA PHE A 164 -22.37 -10.09 -1.44
C PHE A 164 -23.09 -9.40 -2.61
N PRO A 165 -24.10 -10.04 -3.22
CA PRO A 165 -24.80 -9.47 -4.36
C PRO A 165 -25.61 -8.22 -3.96
N LEU A 166 -25.57 -7.21 -4.82
CA LEU A 166 -26.36 -5.98 -4.69
C LEU A 166 -27.85 -6.30 -4.46
N MET A 167 -28.47 -5.57 -3.53
CA MET A 167 -29.92 -5.64 -3.30
C MET A 167 -30.64 -4.72 -4.29
N THR A 168 -31.04 -5.28 -5.42
CA THR A 168 -31.82 -4.56 -6.43
C THR A 168 -33.27 -4.37 -5.97
N ARG A 169 -33.94 -3.36 -6.51
CA ARG A 169 -35.39 -3.14 -6.28
C ARG A 169 -36.20 -4.41 -6.52
N GLU A 170 -35.98 -5.07 -7.66
CA GLU A 170 -36.65 -6.34 -8.01
C GLU A 170 -36.41 -7.42 -6.95
N ARG A 171 -35.17 -7.57 -6.48
CA ARG A 171 -34.85 -8.57 -5.45
C ARG A 171 -35.52 -8.24 -4.12
N ILE A 172 -35.59 -6.97 -3.75
CA ILE A 172 -36.29 -6.51 -2.55
C ILE A 172 -37.78 -6.82 -2.65
N GLU A 173 -38.43 -6.47 -3.76
CA GLU A 173 -39.85 -6.74 -4.01
C GLU A 173 -40.15 -8.25 -3.98
N LYS A 174 -39.26 -9.09 -4.53
CA LYS A 174 -39.38 -10.55 -4.46
C LYS A 174 -39.26 -11.08 -3.03
N LEU A 175 -38.34 -10.54 -2.23
CA LEU A 175 -38.13 -10.96 -0.85
C LEU A 175 -39.28 -10.50 0.06
N GLN A 176 -39.85 -9.32 -0.19
CA GLN A 176 -40.99 -8.78 0.55
C GLN A 176 -42.21 -9.72 0.48
N ARG A 177 -42.43 -10.39 -0.66
CA ARG A 177 -43.51 -11.39 -0.82
C ARG A 177 -43.39 -12.57 0.14
N PHE A 178 -42.20 -12.88 0.65
CA PHE A 178 -42.01 -13.93 1.68
C PHE A 178 -42.27 -13.43 3.10
N MET A 179 -42.40 -12.12 3.30
CA MET A 179 -42.75 -11.50 4.58
C MET A 179 -44.26 -11.24 4.72
N GLU A 180 -45.02 -11.33 3.63
CA GLU A 180 -46.48 -11.19 3.67
C GLU A 180 -47.11 -12.42 4.35
N PRO A 181 -48.09 -12.24 5.25
CA PRO A 181 -48.78 -13.36 5.89
C PRO A 181 -49.44 -14.23 4.83
N ARG A 182 -49.36 -15.56 4.98
CA ARG A 182 -50.06 -16.48 4.08
C ARG A 182 -51.56 -16.20 4.12
N PRO A 183 -52.25 -16.09 2.97
CA PRO A 183 -53.69 -15.92 2.96
C PRO A 183 -54.37 -17.11 3.65
N GLU A 184 -55.38 -16.81 4.47
CA GLU A 184 -56.22 -17.77 5.21
C GLU A 184 -57.01 -18.70 4.29
#